data_AF-A0A4Q4TSF6-F1
#
_entry.id   AF-A0A4Q4TSF6-F1
#
_cell.length_a   1.000
_cell.length_b   1.000
_cell.length_c   1.000
_cell.angle_alpha   90.00
_cell.angle_beta   90.00
_cell.angle_gamma   90.00
#
_symmetry.space_group_name_H-M   'P 1'
#
loop_
_entity.id
_entity.type
_entity.pdbx_description
1 polymer ?
#
loop_
_entity_poly.entity_id
_entity_poly.type
_entity_poly.pdbx_seq_one_letter_code
_entity_poly.pdbx_strand_id
1 'polypeptide(L)'
;MGSSEQRQSPAKQAQQGGPSSLAGGRPQSGPCIVCVDVPDPDNFLMVLRVLRDHRDHHVDIVVSPRPVSFAAIPYGAAFLEMTKREENPIPVPIVLGRVTREKQLEIRSNPNVKASEKAWFYVDEDLTNPEVKVDTDIYLEVARFRLITFLDNHGISRSRYSLYRETNLESAKTIVPGMHHAFHKPDFAFDFKDMFFYGSEKAAQIAGLTDSDAQRFDAMCKAAIKASDIPQTPDGTEAAALRSSALFEAAVTKEKDDPEGFMRSQKRREDTRLLCNVYRQLKAKECPTLKYSSIETLVKKYRGTNTKPLLYLGGPFTEALKIVKALKGPRMGPRIGPIIAMAGATHGNRDAADGTGEGDRPYPPPDGVR
;
A
#
# COMPACT_ATOMS: atom_id res chain seq x y z
N MET A 1 2.21 -30.13 -71.40
CA MET A 1 3.13 -29.10 -70.89
C MET A 1 2.27 -27.88 -70.56
N GLY A 2 1.98 -27.46 -69.33
CA GLY A 2 2.60 -27.69 -68.04
C GLY A 2 2.87 -26.31 -67.40
N SER A 3 2.00 -25.86 -66.50
CA SER A 3 2.26 -24.97 -65.33
C SER A 3 0.92 -24.36 -64.88
N SER A 4 0.24 -24.93 -63.90
CA SER A 4 0.44 -24.79 -62.44
C SER A 4 0.05 -23.41 -61.90
N GLU A 5 -0.97 -23.48 -61.05
CA GLU A 5 -1.55 -22.47 -60.16
C GLU A 5 -0.53 -21.58 -59.45
N GLN A 6 -0.93 -20.35 -59.14
CA GLN A 6 -0.81 -19.85 -57.76
C GLN A 6 -1.77 -18.68 -57.52
N ARG A 7 -2.85 -18.98 -56.78
CA ARG A 7 -3.60 -18.01 -55.99
C ARG A 7 -2.63 -17.33 -55.02
N GLN A 8 -2.38 -16.04 -55.23
CA GLN A 8 -1.77 -15.21 -54.20
C GLN A 8 -2.88 -14.59 -53.34
N SER A 9 -3.08 -15.18 -52.17
CA SER A 9 -3.79 -14.54 -51.06
C SER A 9 -2.90 -13.46 -50.45
N PRO A 10 -3.32 -12.19 -50.34
CA PRO A 10 -2.62 -11.23 -49.50
C PRO A 10 -3.13 -11.35 -48.06
N ALA A 11 -2.71 -12.42 -47.39
CA ALA A 11 -2.58 -12.42 -45.94
C ALA A 11 -1.29 -11.67 -45.60
N LYS A 12 -1.29 -10.35 -45.71
CA LYS A 12 -0.21 -9.46 -45.26
C LYS A 12 -0.74 -8.06 -45.07
N GLN A 13 -1.20 -7.76 -43.86
CA GLN A 13 -0.89 -6.55 -43.09
C GLN A 13 -1.78 -6.49 -41.84
N ALA A 14 -1.48 -7.37 -40.88
CA ALA A 14 -1.82 -7.16 -39.47
C ALA A 14 -0.52 -7.25 -38.66
N GLN A 15 0.47 -6.43 -39.03
CA GLN A 15 1.68 -6.20 -38.25
C GLN A 15 2.04 -4.72 -38.32
N GLN A 16 1.15 -3.87 -37.81
CA GLN A 16 1.51 -2.55 -37.31
C GLN A 16 0.60 -2.26 -36.12
N GLY A 17 1.11 -2.48 -34.91
CA GLY A 17 0.34 -2.39 -33.67
C GLY A 17 1.23 -2.56 -32.44
N GLY A 18 2.21 -1.69 -32.29
CA GLY A 18 2.85 -1.44 -31.00
C GLY A 18 3.38 0.00 -30.94
N PRO A 19 3.42 0.66 -29.77
CA PRO A 19 3.04 0.20 -28.44
C PRO A 19 1.76 0.88 -27.92
N SER A 20 1.00 0.22 -27.06
CA SER A 20 0.26 0.97 -26.04
C SER A 20 0.36 0.28 -24.69
N SER A 21 0.86 1.05 -23.76
CA SER A 21 0.93 0.77 -22.33
C SER A 21 0.53 2.02 -21.52
N LEU A 22 -0.38 2.84 -22.10
CA LEU A 22 -0.96 4.14 -21.68
C LEU A 22 -0.06 5.37 -21.96
N ALA A 23 -0.51 6.46 -22.61
CA ALA A 23 -1.85 6.97 -22.89
C ALA A 23 -2.36 6.75 -24.34
N GLY A 24 -3.62 6.30 -24.48
CA GLY A 24 -4.42 6.40 -25.72
C GLY A 24 -4.73 5.08 -26.48
N GLY A 25 -3.97 4.01 -26.30
CA GLY A 25 -4.23 2.73 -27.00
C GLY A 25 -4.71 1.60 -26.09
N ARG A 26 -5.34 0.57 -26.67
CA ARG A 26 -5.82 -0.61 -25.93
C ARG A 26 -4.68 -1.31 -25.15
N PRO A 27 -4.92 -1.79 -23.93
CA PRO A 27 -3.95 -2.59 -23.18
C PRO A 27 -3.49 -3.79 -24.01
N GLN A 28 -2.19 -4.10 -23.97
CA GLN A 28 -1.70 -5.33 -24.58
C GLN A 28 -2.30 -6.55 -23.86
N SER A 29 -2.95 -7.43 -24.62
CA SER A 29 -3.49 -8.68 -24.09
C SER A 29 -2.34 -9.62 -23.71
N GLY A 30 -2.31 -10.08 -22.47
CA GLY A 30 -1.37 -11.09 -22.02
C GLY A 30 -1.26 -11.21 -20.50
N PRO A 31 -0.54 -12.23 -19.99
CA PRO A 31 -0.26 -12.37 -18.56
C PRO A 31 0.46 -11.13 -18.03
N CYS A 32 0.07 -10.72 -16.82
CA CYS A 32 0.47 -9.45 -16.24
C CYS A 32 1.00 -9.66 -14.83
N ILE A 33 2.12 -9.00 -14.52
CA ILE A 33 2.65 -8.85 -13.17
C ILE A 33 2.51 -7.38 -12.79
N VAL A 34 1.94 -7.09 -11.62
CA VAL A 34 1.91 -5.74 -11.04
C VAL A 34 2.69 -5.75 -9.74
N CYS A 35 3.71 -4.90 -9.63
CA CYS A 35 4.51 -4.72 -8.42
C CYS A 35 4.12 -3.39 -7.76
N VAL A 36 3.69 -3.45 -6.51
CA VAL A 36 3.31 -2.28 -5.70
C VAL A 36 3.96 -2.34 -4.32
N ASP A 37 4.18 -1.19 -3.70
CA ASP A 37 4.46 -1.17 -2.27
C ASP A 37 3.18 -1.33 -1.46
N VAL A 38 3.37 -1.75 -0.21
CA VAL A 38 2.43 -1.44 0.86
C VAL A 38 3.06 -0.28 1.61
N PRO A 39 2.32 0.84 1.77
CA PRO A 39 0.92 0.81 2.17
C PRO A 39 -0.04 1.83 1.58
N ASP A 40 0.39 2.54 0.54
CA ASP A 40 -0.37 3.68 0.07
C ASP A 40 -1.65 3.24 -0.66
N PRO A 41 -2.85 3.79 -0.38
CA PRO A 41 -4.10 3.44 -1.06
C PRO A 41 -4.08 3.66 -2.59
N ASP A 42 -3.19 4.53 -3.07
CA ASP A 42 -2.95 4.71 -4.51
C ASP A 42 -2.47 3.41 -5.17
N ASN A 43 -1.67 2.59 -4.48
CA ASN A 43 -1.26 1.26 -4.95
C ASN A 43 -2.46 0.34 -5.18
N PHE A 44 -3.48 0.41 -4.33
CA PHE A 44 -4.68 -0.40 -4.51
C PHE A 44 -5.46 0.06 -5.73
N LEU A 45 -5.55 1.37 -5.96
CA LEU A 45 -6.15 1.93 -7.18
C LEU A 45 -5.36 1.53 -8.43
N MET A 46 -4.04 1.47 -8.34
CA MET A 46 -3.18 1.00 -9.43
C MET A 46 -3.40 -0.48 -9.75
N VAL A 47 -3.47 -1.33 -8.73
CA VAL A 47 -3.83 -2.75 -8.88
C VAL A 47 -5.22 -2.90 -9.52
N LEU A 48 -6.21 -2.12 -9.04
CA LEU A 48 -7.55 -2.11 -9.61
C LEU A 48 -7.55 -1.67 -11.08
N ARG A 49 -6.76 -0.66 -11.43
CA ARG A 49 -6.63 -0.19 -12.81
C ARG A 49 -6.12 -1.31 -13.72
N VAL A 50 -5.02 -1.98 -13.32
CA VAL A 50 -4.46 -3.12 -14.05
C VAL A 50 -5.50 -4.23 -14.19
N LEU A 51 -6.20 -4.60 -13.12
CA LEU A 51 -7.26 -5.62 -13.17
C LEU A 51 -8.42 -5.24 -14.08
N ARG A 52 -8.75 -3.96 -14.22
CA ARG A 52 -9.81 -3.48 -15.12
C ARG A 52 -9.37 -3.41 -16.58
N ASP A 53 -8.09 -3.15 -16.83
CA ASP A 53 -7.50 -3.12 -18.16
C ASP A 53 -7.24 -4.55 -18.70
N HIS A 54 -7.03 -5.52 -17.80
CA HIS A 54 -6.77 -6.93 -18.11
C HIS A 54 -7.93 -7.85 -17.71
N ARG A 55 -9.16 -7.52 -18.12
CA ARG A 55 -10.39 -8.24 -17.70
C ARG A 55 -10.33 -9.75 -17.96
N ASP A 56 -9.78 -10.11 -19.11
CA ASP A 56 -9.75 -11.49 -19.62
C ASP A 56 -8.46 -12.25 -19.25
N HIS A 57 -7.62 -11.67 -18.39
CA HIS A 57 -6.35 -12.27 -17.98
C HIS A 57 -6.23 -12.32 -16.46
N HIS A 58 -5.44 -13.30 -16.01
CA HIS A 58 -5.03 -13.41 -14.62
C HIS A 58 -3.89 -12.43 -14.34
N VAL A 59 -3.99 -11.68 -13.25
CA VAL A 59 -2.99 -10.70 -12.81
C VAL A 59 -2.24 -11.21 -11.59
N ASP A 60 -0.92 -11.33 -11.70
CA ASP A 60 -0.05 -11.66 -10.57
C ASP A 60 0.37 -10.37 -9.85
N ILE A 61 -0.12 -10.18 -8.62
CA ILE A 61 0.16 -8.98 -7.82
C ILE A 61 1.31 -9.30 -6.87
N VAL A 62 2.40 -8.55 -6.98
CA VAL A 62 3.56 -8.62 -6.09
C VAL A 62 3.47 -7.44 -5.14
N VAL A 63 3.40 -7.75 -3.85
CA VAL A 63 3.38 -6.78 -2.77
C VAL A 63 4.76 -6.73 -2.14
N SER A 64 5.43 -5.60 -2.31
CA SER A 64 6.76 -5.36 -1.76
C SER A 64 6.68 -4.91 -0.30
N PRO A 65 7.46 -5.51 0.61
CA PRO A 65 7.49 -5.09 2.00
C PRO A 65 8.29 -3.81 2.17
N ARG A 66 7.69 -2.78 2.76
CA ARG A 66 8.42 -1.65 3.36
C ARG A 66 8.61 -1.91 4.86
N PRO A 67 9.80 -1.66 5.44
CA PRO A 67 9.99 -1.76 6.88
C PRO A 67 9.03 -0.82 7.62
N VAL A 68 8.30 -1.35 8.60
CA VAL A 68 7.38 -0.58 9.45
C VAL A 68 7.75 -0.81 10.91
N SER A 69 7.91 0.29 11.66
CA SER A 69 7.98 0.24 13.12
C SER A 69 6.69 0.78 13.71
N PHE A 70 6.02 -0.03 14.51
CA PHE A 70 4.82 0.39 15.25
C PHE A 70 5.15 1.21 16.50
N ALA A 71 6.43 1.32 16.89
CA ALA A 71 6.84 2.16 18.01
C ALA A 71 6.88 3.64 17.64
N ALA A 72 6.96 3.96 16.34
CA ALA A 72 7.05 5.34 15.89
C ALA A 72 5.74 6.11 16.14
N ILE A 73 5.86 7.29 16.73
CA ILE A 73 4.74 8.21 16.93
C ILE A 73 4.73 9.18 15.74
N PRO A 74 3.66 9.28 14.93
CA PRO A 74 3.64 10.16 13.76
C PRO A 74 3.69 11.64 14.14
N TYR A 75 4.15 12.51 13.23
CA TYR A 75 4.30 13.94 13.49
C TYR A 75 2.98 14.61 13.88
N GLY A 76 1.87 14.19 13.27
CA GLY A 76 0.58 14.87 13.41
C GLY A 76 0.71 16.37 13.14
N ALA A 77 0.23 17.20 14.06
CA ALA A 77 0.30 18.66 13.95
C ALA A 77 1.75 19.20 13.90
N ALA A 78 2.72 18.50 14.52
CA ALA A 78 4.12 18.93 14.56
C ALA A 78 4.72 19.06 13.16
N PHE A 79 4.22 18.31 12.16
CA PHE A 79 4.69 18.43 10.78
C PHE A 79 4.48 19.85 10.23
N LEU A 80 3.27 20.39 10.40
CA LEU A 80 2.93 21.73 9.92
C LEU A 80 3.65 22.79 10.74
N GLU A 81 3.73 22.61 12.06
CA GLU A 81 4.47 23.53 12.95
C GLU A 81 5.95 23.62 12.56
N MET A 82 6.58 22.51 12.19
CA MET A 82 7.99 22.49 11.79
C MET A 82 8.23 23.06 10.39
N THR A 83 7.37 22.74 9.42
CA THR A 83 7.59 23.03 7.99
C THR A 83 6.99 24.36 7.52
N LYS A 84 5.99 24.89 8.22
CA LYS A 84 5.24 26.11 7.81
C LYS A 84 5.35 27.28 8.80
N ARG A 85 6.13 27.17 9.87
CA ARG A 85 6.38 28.31 10.77
C ARG A 85 7.05 29.46 10.03
N GLU A 86 6.73 30.68 10.46
CA GLU A 86 7.22 31.92 9.85
C GLU A 86 8.74 32.07 9.99
N GLU A 87 9.27 31.75 11.18
CA GLU A 87 10.70 31.85 11.46
C GLU A 87 11.39 30.49 11.38
N ASN A 88 12.46 30.42 10.58
CA ASN A 88 13.34 29.26 10.45
C ASN A 88 12.59 27.93 10.21
N PRO A 89 11.79 27.82 9.14
CA PRO A 89 11.12 26.56 8.81
C PRO A 89 12.15 25.45 8.58
N ILE A 90 11.83 24.23 9.02
CA ILE A 90 12.65 23.06 8.69
C ILE A 90 12.35 22.67 7.24
N PRO A 91 13.38 22.55 6.37
CA PRO A 91 13.19 22.08 5.01
C PRO A 91 12.40 20.77 4.95
N VAL A 92 11.36 20.72 4.12
CA VAL A 92 10.55 19.51 3.91
C VAL A 92 11.41 18.25 3.62
N PRO A 93 12.50 18.31 2.84
CA PRO A 93 13.38 17.15 2.65
C PRO A 93 14.03 16.62 3.94
N ILE A 94 14.23 17.47 4.97
CA ILE A 94 14.71 17.03 6.28
C ILE A 94 13.62 16.32 7.06
N VAL A 95 12.39 16.83 7.02
CA VAL A 95 11.25 16.25 7.75
C VAL A 95 10.79 14.93 7.12
N LEU A 96 10.86 14.82 5.79
CA LEU A 96 10.40 13.65 5.04
C LEU A 96 11.51 12.65 4.68
N GLY A 97 12.78 13.06 4.68
CA GLY A 97 13.89 12.20 4.28
C GLY A 97 14.31 11.28 5.41
N ARG A 98 14.66 10.03 5.10
CA ARG A 98 15.16 9.05 6.08
C ARG A 98 16.23 9.63 7.02
N VAL A 99 16.11 9.38 8.32
CA VAL A 99 17.19 9.68 9.28
C VAL A 99 18.09 8.46 9.42
N THR A 100 19.29 8.54 8.84
CA THR A 100 20.41 7.66 9.16
C THR A 100 21.16 8.19 10.38
N ARG A 101 22.13 7.43 10.91
CA ARG A 101 23.00 7.89 12.01
C ARG A 101 23.73 9.19 11.66
N GLU A 102 24.26 9.25 10.45
CA GLU A 102 24.99 10.41 9.92
C GLU A 102 24.04 11.60 9.77
N LYS A 103 22.85 11.36 9.18
CA LYS A 103 21.84 12.40 8.97
C LYS A 103 21.28 12.92 10.28
N GLN A 104 21.15 12.08 11.30
CA GLN A 104 20.66 12.48 12.62
C GLN A 104 21.52 13.58 13.23
N LEU A 105 22.84 13.42 13.18
CA LEU A 105 23.78 14.40 13.72
C LEU A 105 23.69 15.73 12.96
N GLU A 106 23.58 15.65 11.63
CA GLU A 106 23.38 16.83 10.78
C GLU A 106 22.08 17.57 11.14
N ILE A 107 20.96 16.86 11.22
CA ILE A 107 19.65 17.44 11.52
C ILE A 107 19.62 18.05 12.92
N ARG A 108 20.17 17.36 13.93
CA ARG A 108 20.19 17.87 15.31
C ARG A 108 21.11 19.08 15.50
N SER A 109 22.02 19.30 14.56
CA SER A 109 22.91 20.48 14.50
C SER A 109 22.35 21.61 13.64
N ASN A 110 21.24 21.37 12.93
CA ASN A 110 20.61 22.38 12.08
C ASN A 110 19.98 23.49 12.96
N PRO A 111 20.29 24.78 12.71
CA PRO A 111 19.78 25.88 13.52
C PRO A 111 18.25 26.04 13.45
N ASN A 112 17.60 25.52 12.41
CA ASN A 112 16.15 25.57 12.25
C ASN A 112 15.42 24.51 13.10
N VAL A 113 16.15 23.57 13.72
CA VAL A 113 15.59 22.52 14.58
C VAL A 113 15.68 22.93 16.04
N LYS A 114 14.52 23.24 16.66
CA LYS A 114 14.44 23.64 18.07
C LYS A 114 14.79 22.46 18.99
N ALA A 115 15.23 22.76 20.21
CA ALA A 115 15.56 21.73 21.21
C ALA A 115 14.38 20.77 21.48
N SER A 116 13.16 21.29 21.54
CA SER A 116 11.92 20.50 21.70
C SER A 116 11.63 19.57 20.51
N GLU A 117 12.17 19.86 19.33
CA GLU A 117 11.88 19.13 18.09
C GLU A 117 12.90 18.01 17.83
N LYS A 118 14.05 18.05 18.50
CA LYS A 118 15.10 17.02 18.35
C LYS A 118 14.61 15.62 18.71
N ALA A 119 13.57 15.50 19.53
CA ALA A 119 12.94 14.24 19.88
C ALA A 119 12.33 13.51 18.67
N TRP A 120 11.98 14.21 17.60
CA TRP A 120 11.39 13.61 16.40
C TRP A 120 12.41 13.02 15.44
N PHE A 121 13.65 13.52 15.48
CA PHE A 121 14.71 13.13 14.54
C PHE A 121 15.57 12.02 15.14
N TYR A 122 15.02 10.81 15.18
CA TYR A 122 15.74 9.60 15.57
C TYR A 122 16.04 8.70 14.38
N VAL A 123 17.07 7.86 14.52
CA VAL A 123 17.46 6.92 13.46
C VAL A 123 16.30 5.99 13.15
N ASP A 124 15.88 5.98 11.89
CA ASP A 124 14.80 5.11 11.43
C ASP A 124 15.17 3.65 11.68
N GLU A 125 14.29 2.94 12.40
CA GLU A 125 14.44 1.51 12.58
C GLU A 125 14.22 0.79 11.25
N ASP A 126 15.02 -0.23 10.99
CA ASP A 126 14.91 -1.05 9.79
C ASP A 126 14.85 -2.54 10.14
N LEU A 127 14.89 -3.39 9.11
CA LEU A 127 14.82 -4.85 9.27
C LEU A 127 16.05 -5.46 9.97
N THR A 128 17.04 -4.67 10.41
CA THR A 128 18.05 -5.17 11.36
C THR A 128 17.49 -5.32 12.77
N ASN A 129 16.44 -4.57 13.13
CA ASN A 129 15.72 -4.75 14.39
C ASN A 129 14.72 -5.92 14.29
N PRO A 130 14.82 -6.97 15.15
CA PRO A 130 13.85 -8.07 15.18
C PRO A 130 12.40 -7.61 15.38
N GLU A 131 12.16 -6.57 16.18
CA GLU A 131 10.82 -6.04 16.43
C GLU A 131 10.19 -5.46 15.16
N VAL A 132 11.00 -4.77 14.34
CA VAL A 132 10.54 -4.22 13.05
C VAL A 132 10.21 -5.32 12.06
N LYS A 133 10.90 -6.48 12.10
CA LYS A 133 10.52 -7.64 11.26
C LYS A 133 9.14 -8.16 11.63
N VAL A 134 8.86 -8.27 12.93
CA VAL A 134 7.54 -8.70 13.43
C VAL A 134 6.46 -7.69 13.04
N ASP A 135 6.70 -6.40 13.27
CA ASP A 135 5.78 -5.31 12.90
C ASP A 135 5.48 -5.34 11.39
N THR A 136 6.52 -5.50 10.56
CA THR A 136 6.41 -5.58 9.10
C THR A 136 5.61 -6.79 8.64
N ASP A 137 5.82 -7.99 9.21
CA ASP A 137 5.06 -9.19 8.81
C ASP A 137 3.58 -9.10 9.20
N ILE A 138 3.28 -8.63 10.43
CA ILE A 138 1.91 -8.34 10.86
C ILE A 138 1.26 -7.37 9.88
N TYR A 139 1.99 -6.33 9.49
CA TYR A 139 1.47 -5.30 8.61
C TYR A 139 1.19 -5.77 7.19
N LEU A 140 2.07 -6.60 6.61
CA LEU A 140 1.85 -7.22 5.30
C LEU A 140 0.58 -8.06 5.25
N GLU A 141 0.26 -8.75 6.34
CA GLU A 141 -0.96 -9.52 6.48
C GLU A 141 -2.20 -8.64 6.60
N VAL A 142 -2.13 -7.52 7.33
CA VAL A 142 -3.20 -6.51 7.33
C VAL A 142 -3.43 -5.97 5.93
N ALA A 143 -2.36 -5.59 5.22
CA ALA A 143 -2.44 -5.07 3.86
C ALA A 143 -3.01 -6.09 2.86
N ARG A 144 -2.71 -7.38 3.04
CA ARG A 144 -3.33 -8.47 2.26
C ARG A 144 -4.85 -8.42 2.35
N PHE A 145 -5.37 -8.40 3.57
CA PHE A 145 -6.82 -8.38 3.78
C PHE A 145 -7.45 -7.11 3.23
N ARG A 146 -6.83 -5.95 3.44
CA ARG A 146 -7.32 -4.67 2.90
C ARG A 146 -7.40 -4.68 1.38
N LEU A 147 -6.35 -5.16 0.69
CA LEU A 147 -6.37 -5.25 -0.76
C LEU A 147 -7.48 -6.18 -1.25
N ILE A 148 -7.65 -7.35 -0.62
CA ILE A 148 -8.72 -8.29 -0.98
C ILE A 148 -10.10 -7.65 -0.78
N THR A 149 -10.37 -7.07 0.40
CA THR A 149 -11.65 -6.40 0.69
C THR A 149 -11.90 -5.24 -0.27
N PHE A 150 -10.88 -4.44 -0.56
CA PHE A 150 -10.97 -3.35 -1.53
C PHE A 150 -11.36 -3.88 -2.93
N LEU A 151 -10.73 -4.95 -3.40
CA LEU A 151 -11.02 -5.53 -4.72
C LEU A 151 -12.39 -6.20 -4.77
N ASP A 152 -12.79 -6.91 -3.71
CA ASP A 152 -14.12 -7.51 -3.58
C ASP A 152 -15.22 -6.43 -3.66
N ASN A 153 -15.04 -5.32 -2.93
CA ASN A 153 -15.96 -4.17 -2.96
C ASN A 153 -16.05 -3.50 -4.35
N HIS A 154 -15.05 -3.70 -5.21
CA HIS A 154 -15.05 -3.24 -6.60
C HIS A 154 -15.49 -4.31 -7.61
N GLY A 155 -16.05 -5.43 -7.13
CA GLY A 155 -16.57 -6.51 -7.96
C GLY A 155 -15.48 -7.32 -8.69
N ILE A 156 -14.24 -7.26 -8.23
CA ILE A 156 -13.17 -8.07 -8.81
C ILE A 156 -13.20 -9.46 -8.20
N SER A 157 -13.50 -10.46 -9.03
CA SER A 157 -13.41 -11.86 -8.61
C SER A 157 -11.99 -12.23 -8.16
N ARG A 158 -11.88 -12.89 -6.99
CA ARG A 158 -10.64 -13.41 -6.41
C ARG A 158 -9.91 -14.42 -7.33
N SER A 159 -10.60 -15.05 -8.28
CA SER A 159 -9.97 -15.94 -9.27
C SER A 159 -9.13 -15.20 -10.32
N ARG A 160 -9.30 -13.88 -10.42
CA ARG A 160 -8.62 -13.04 -11.43
C ARG A 160 -7.21 -12.62 -11.01
N TYR A 161 -6.82 -12.89 -9.77
CA TYR A 161 -5.49 -12.53 -9.30
C TYR A 161 -4.89 -13.52 -8.31
N SER A 162 -3.57 -13.45 -8.20
CA SER A 162 -2.77 -14.14 -7.19
C SER A 162 -1.90 -13.12 -6.47
N LEU A 163 -1.66 -13.33 -5.17
CA LEU A 163 -0.81 -12.44 -4.38
C LEU A 163 0.55 -13.09 -4.12
N TYR A 164 1.61 -12.31 -4.28
CA TYR A 164 2.99 -12.71 -4.07
C TYR A 164 3.70 -11.71 -3.16
N ARG A 165 4.66 -12.18 -2.36
CA ARG A 165 5.57 -11.32 -1.59
C ARG A 165 6.97 -11.90 -1.51
N GLU A 166 7.92 -11.05 -1.13
CA GLU A 166 9.24 -11.52 -0.70
C GLU A 166 9.11 -12.25 0.64
N THR A 167 9.50 -13.52 0.67
CA THR A 167 9.48 -14.32 1.91
C THR A 167 10.70 -14.06 2.77
N ASN A 168 11.84 -13.74 2.14
CA ASN A 168 13.06 -13.42 2.86
C ASN A 168 13.21 -11.90 3.01
N LEU A 169 12.68 -11.36 4.11
CA LEU A 169 12.81 -9.94 4.46
C LEU A 169 14.28 -9.50 4.62
N GLU A 170 15.26 -10.41 4.76
CA GLU A 170 16.68 -10.03 4.72
C GLU A 170 17.09 -9.46 3.36
N SER A 171 16.48 -9.92 2.27
CA SER A 171 16.71 -9.34 0.94
C SER A 171 16.13 -7.94 0.81
N ALA A 172 15.10 -7.63 1.61
CA ALA A 172 14.51 -6.30 1.73
C ALA A 172 15.41 -5.31 2.49
N LYS A 173 16.52 -5.74 3.12
CA LYS A 173 17.57 -4.83 3.64
C LYS A 173 18.23 -3.97 2.57
N THR A 174 18.15 -4.40 1.30
CA THR A 174 18.67 -3.66 0.15
C THR A 174 17.63 -2.74 -0.49
N ILE A 175 16.38 -2.76 -0.03
CA ILE A 175 15.40 -1.74 -0.41
C ILE A 175 15.96 -0.43 0.10
N VAL A 176 16.28 0.48 -0.83
CA VAL A 176 16.63 1.86 -0.51
C VAL A 176 15.47 2.39 0.32
N PRO A 177 15.64 2.60 1.63
CA PRO A 177 14.53 3.07 2.42
C PRO A 177 14.31 4.50 1.96
N GLY A 178 13.14 4.73 1.38
CA GLY A 178 12.75 6.03 0.86
C GLY A 178 12.53 7.02 1.99
N MET A 179 11.40 7.71 1.95
CA MET A 179 11.00 8.69 2.97
C MET A 179 10.91 8.09 4.38
N HIS A 180 10.92 8.95 5.40
CA HIS A 180 10.53 8.69 6.78
C HIS A 180 9.11 8.10 6.84
N HIS A 181 9.01 6.81 6.57
CA HIS A 181 7.74 6.12 6.39
C HIS A 181 6.91 6.11 7.67
N ALA A 182 7.58 6.17 8.82
CA ALA A 182 6.95 6.16 10.13
C ALA A 182 6.12 7.43 10.43
N PHE A 183 6.34 8.51 9.66
CA PHE A 183 5.77 9.82 9.98
C PHE A 183 4.93 10.47 8.88
N HIS A 184 5.06 10.02 7.63
CA HIS A 184 4.49 10.75 6.50
C HIS A 184 2.98 10.52 6.34
N LYS A 185 2.49 9.30 6.58
CA LYS A 185 1.06 8.97 6.58
C LYS A 185 0.81 7.75 7.46
N PRO A 186 -0.26 7.72 8.26
CA PRO A 186 -0.63 6.55 9.02
C PRO A 186 -1.38 5.60 8.09
N ASP A 187 -0.73 5.14 7.02
CA ASP A 187 -1.36 4.20 6.09
C ASP A 187 -1.68 2.87 6.82
N PHE A 188 -0.93 2.57 7.89
CA PHE A 188 -1.30 1.50 8.80
C PHE A 188 -2.61 1.77 9.54
N ALA A 189 -3.05 3.01 9.75
CA ALA A 189 -4.32 3.34 10.37
C ALA A 189 -5.54 3.25 9.42
N PHE A 190 -5.33 3.05 8.12
CA PHE A 190 -6.42 2.93 7.15
C PHE A 190 -7.36 1.76 7.48
N ASP A 191 -8.67 1.88 7.19
CA ASP A 191 -9.64 0.77 7.28
C ASP A 191 -9.81 0.09 8.66
N PHE A 192 -9.42 0.78 9.75
CA PHE A 192 -9.64 0.29 11.11
C PHE A 192 -11.02 0.63 11.68
N LYS A 193 -11.75 1.52 11.00
CA LYS A 193 -13.06 2.01 11.44
C LYS A 193 -14.01 0.86 11.75
N ASP A 194 -14.23 -0.04 10.80
CA ASP A 194 -15.23 -1.11 10.94
C ASP A 194 -14.94 -2.04 12.12
N MET A 195 -13.66 -2.24 12.46
CA MET A 195 -13.26 -3.02 13.64
C MET A 195 -13.70 -2.35 14.95
N PHE A 196 -13.53 -1.03 15.08
CA PHE A 196 -13.91 -0.30 16.29
C PHE A 196 -15.43 -0.31 16.53
N PHE A 197 -16.23 -0.40 15.46
CA PHE A 197 -17.70 -0.40 15.54
C PHE A 197 -18.32 -1.81 15.44
N TYR A 198 -17.50 -2.87 15.35
CA TYR A 198 -17.97 -4.27 15.24
C TYR A 198 -18.56 -4.83 16.56
N GLY A 199 -18.49 -4.07 17.64
CA GLY A 199 -18.76 -4.52 19.02
C GLY A 199 -17.50 -5.14 19.63
N SER A 200 -16.87 -4.42 20.56
CA SER A 200 -15.55 -4.75 21.13
C SER A 200 -15.50 -6.17 21.72
N GLU A 201 -16.54 -6.58 22.46
CA GLU A 201 -16.63 -7.91 23.06
C GLU A 201 -16.64 -9.04 22.01
N LYS A 202 -17.46 -8.89 20.95
CA LYS A 202 -17.54 -9.86 19.86
C LYS A 202 -16.23 -9.94 19.08
N ALA A 203 -15.60 -8.78 18.82
CA ALA A 203 -14.31 -8.73 18.15
C ALA A 203 -13.20 -9.37 19.00
N ALA A 204 -13.17 -9.11 20.31
CA ALA A 204 -12.23 -9.73 21.24
C ALA A 204 -12.40 -11.26 21.28
N GLN A 205 -13.65 -11.74 21.35
CA GLN A 205 -13.95 -13.18 21.32
C GLN A 205 -13.50 -13.82 20.00
N ILE A 206 -13.76 -13.18 18.86
CA ILE A 206 -13.34 -13.67 17.54
C ILE A 206 -11.82 -13.73 17.45
N ALA A 207 -11.13 -12.73 17.99
CA ALA A 207 -9.67 -12.67 17.99
C ALA A 207 -9.02 -13.58 19.06
N GLY A 208 -9.81 -14.23 19.92
CA GLY A 208 -9.33 -15.10 20.99
C GLY A 208 -8.53 -14.36 22.05
N LEU A 209 -8.87 -13.09 22.33
CA LEU A 209 -8.20 -12.30 23.37
C LEU A 209 -8.54 -12.86 24.77
N THR A 210 -7.55 -12.85 25.66
CA THR A 210 -7.72 -13.16 27.09
C THR A 210 -7.98 -11.89 27.90
N ASP A 211 -8.43 -12.05 29.14
CA ASP A 211 -8.98 -10.97 30.00
C ASP A 211 -8.25 -9.62 29.90
N SER A 212 -6.93 -9.58 30.11
CA SER A 212 -6.18 -8.31 30.08
C SER A 212 -6.13 -7.67 28.70
N ASP A 213 -5.96 -8.46 27.64
CA ASP A 213 -5.91 -7.97 26.27
C ASP A 213 -7.31 -7.58 25.77
N ALA A 214 -8.35 -8.28 26.20
CA ALA A 214 -9.73 -7.94 25.90
C ALA A 214 -10.13 -6.60 26.54
N GLN A 215 -9.76 -6.37 27.81
CA GLN A 215 -9.96 -5.09 28.49
C GLN A 215 -9.18 -3.95 27.83
N ARG A 216 -7.91 -4.20 27.48
CA ARG A 216 -7.08 -3.22 26.75
C ARG A 216 -7.74 -2.88 25.41
N PHE A 217 -8.12 -3.87 24.62
CA PHE A 217 -8.78 -3.67 23.33
C PHE A 217 -10.12 -2.92 23.45
N ASP A 218 -10.93 -3.23 24.45
CA ASP A 218 -12.19 -2.51 24.72
C ASP A 218 -11.95 -1.03 25.04
N ALA A 219 -10.95 -0.72 25.87
CA ALA A 219 -10.57 0.66 26.16
C ALA A 219 -10.10 1.41 24.89
N MET A 220 -9.33 0.75 24.02
CA MET A 220 -8.90 1.29 22.73
C MET A 220 -10.10 1.58 21.81
N CYS A 221 -11.07 0.67 21.73
CA CYS A 221 -12.31 0.86 20.96
C CYS A 221 -13.13 2.05 21.50
N LYS A 222 -13.29 2.16 22.82
CA LYS A 222 -13.99 3.28 23.47
C LYS A 222 -13.31 4.62 23.17
N ALA A 223 -11.98 4.66 23.19
CA ALA A 223 -11.23 5.86 22.84
C ALA A 223 -11.44 6.26 21.37
N ALA A 224 -11.41 5.30 20.44
CA ALA A 224 -11.73 5.53 19.04
C ALA A 224 -13.16 6.04 18.85
N ILE A 225 -14.16 5.38 19.45
CA ILE A 225 -15.58 5.78 19.35
C ILE A 225 -15.76 7.22 19.86
N LYS A 226 -15.18 7.55 21.01
CA LYS A 226 -15.23 8.93 21.56
C LYS A 226 -14.62 9.95 20.61
N ALA A 227 -13.52 9.61 19.93
CA ALA A 227 -12.93 10.49 18.92
C ALA A 227 -13.81 10.64 17.67
N SER A 228 -14.68 9.67 17.40
CA SER A 228 -15.63 9.69 16.28
C SER A 228 -16.79 10.68 16.47
N ASP A 229 -17.09 11.05 17.72
CA ASP A 229 -18.17 11.96 18.11
C ASP A 229 -17.80 13.45 17.98
N ILE A 230 -16.51 13.76 17.71
CA ILE A 230 -16.04 15.13 17.55
C ILE A 230 -16.48 15.65 16.17
N PRO A 231 -17.35 16.70 16.10
CA PRO A 231 -17.84 17.25 14.84
C PRO A 231 -16.69 17.66 13.92
N GLN A 232 -16.73 17.23 12.66
CA GLN A 232 -15.72 17.56 11.66
C GLN A 232 -16.23 18.68 10.74
N THR A 233 -15.33 19.54 10.30
CA THR A 233 -15.60 20.57 9.28
C THR A 233 -15.92 19.93 7.91
N PRO A 234 -16.65 20.60 7.00
CA PRO A 234 -17.53 19.94 6.03
C PRO A 234 -16.89 19.29 4.79
N ASP A 235 -15.57 19.28 4.62
CA ASP A 235 -14.97 18.88 3.33
C ASP A 235 -14.78 17.35 3.20
N GLY A 236 -15.68 16.73 2.43
CA GLY A 236 -16.06 15.32 2.49
C GLY A 236 -15.11 14.25 1.95
N THR A 237 -13.88 14.57 1.51
CA THR A 237 -12.88 13.55 1.11
C THR A 237 -11.64 13.58 2.01
N GLU A 238 -11.18 14.76 2.38
CA GLU A 238 -10.10 14.95 3.37
C GLU A 238 -10.58 14.47 4.76
N ALA A 239 -11.84 14.75 5.10
CA ALA A 239 -12.46 14.31 6.36
C ALA A 239 -12.48 12.79 6.55
N ALA A 240 -12.59 11.98 5.48
CA ALA A 240 -12.72 10.51 5.61
C ALA A 240 -11.37 9.81 5.90
N ALA A 241 -10.29 10.24 5.24
CA ALA A 241 -8.94 9.73 5.53
C ALA A 241 -8.43 10.24 6.89
N LEU A 242 -8.71 11.51 7.21
CA LEU A 242 -8.48 12.09 8.53
C LEU A 242 -9.25 11.32 9.61
N ARG A 243 -10.48 10.86 9.34
CA ARG A 243 -11.28 10.09 10.29
C ARG A 243 -10.64 8.75 10.65
N SER A 244 -10.27 7.91 9.69
CA SER A 244 -9.68 6.59 10.01
C SER A 244 -8.34 6.71 10.74
N SER A 245 -7.51 7.68 10.33
CA SER A 245 -6.28 8.02 11.03
C SER A 245 -6.53 8.50 12.46
N ALA A 246 -7.44 9.45 12.65
CA ALA A 246 -7.73 10.01 13.97
C ALA A 246 -8.31 8.96 14.94
N LEU A 247 -9.15 8.05 14.44
CA LEU A 247 -9.67 6.93 15.25
C LEU A 247 -8.56 6.00 15.71
N PHE A 248 -7.67 5.61 14.80
CA PHE A 248 -6.53 4.77 15.13
C PHE A 248 -5.61 5.46 16.14
N GLU A 249 -5.26 6.72 15.88
CA GLU A 249 -4.40 7.50 16.78
C GLU A 249 -5.05 7.72 18.15
N ALA A 250 -6.38 7.81 18.23
CA ALA A 250 -7.09 7.85 19.52
C ALA A 250 -7.05 6.50 20.26
N ALA A 251 -6.96 5.39 19.52
CA ALA A 251 -6.95 4.05 20.07
C ALA A 251 -5.58 3.63 20.63
N VAL A 252 -4.48 4.25 20.20
CA VAL A 252 -3.12 3.85 20.59
C VAL A 252 -2.42 4.93 21.42
N THR A 253 -1.43 4.52 22.20
CA THR A 253 -0.58 5.41 23.00
C THR A 253 0.11 6.49 22.12
N LYS A 254 0.14 7.73 22.63
CA LYS A 254 0.82 8.88 22.00
C LYS A 254 1.99 9.40 22.83
N GLU A 255 2.09 8.92 24.07
CA GLU A 255 3.16 9.24 25.00
C GLU A 255 4.40 8.45 24.62
N LYS A 256 5.54 9.13 24.48
CA LYS A 256 6.83 8.45 24.36
C LYS A 256 7.22 7.80 25.69
N ASP A 257 7.85 6.63 25.60
CA ASP A 257 8.46 5.91 26.73
C ASP A 257 9.94 5.58 26.47
N ASP A 258 10.50 6.13 25.38
CA ASP A 258 11.88 5.95 24.97
C ASP A 258 12.87 6.57 25.99
N PRO A 259 13.85 5.80 26.50
CA PRO A 259 14.82 6.30 27.48
C PRO A 259 15.71 7.43 26.97
N GLU A 260 15.93 7.53 25.65
CA GLU A 260 16.71 8.58 25.01
C GLU A 260 15.85 9.83 24.72
N GLY A 261 14.56 9.79 25.09
CA GLY A 261 13.62 10.89 24.95
C GLY A 261 13.11 11.09 23.53
N PHE A 262 13.29 10.12 22.64
CA PHE A 262 12.78 10.19 21.27
C PHE A 262 11.27 9.96 21.20
N MET A 263 10.63 10.40 20.12
CA MET A 263 9.19 10.20 19.84
C MET A 263 8.90 8.76 19.41
N ARG A 264 9.25 7.81 20.28
CA ARG A 264 8.98 6.38 20.17
C ARG A 264 8.29 5.88 21.43
N SER A 265 7.44 4.87 21.26
CA SER A 265 6.78 4.18 22.38
C SER A 265 6.69 2.68 22.16
N GLN A 266 7.23 1.92 23.09
CA GLN A 266 7.04 0.47 23.15
C GLN A 266 5.57 0.14 23.43
N LYS A 267 4.90 0.91 24.30
CA LYS A 267 3.47 0.72 24.55
C LYS A 267 2.62 0.94 23.28
N ARG A 268 2.96 1.93 22.45
CA ARG A 268 2.32 2.14 21.15
C ARG A 268 2.54 0.97 20.19
N ARG A 269 3.74 0.38 20.17
CA ARG A 269 4.02 -0.83 19.37
C ARG A 269 3.10 -1.96 19.79
N GLU A 270 2.98 -2.23 21.08
CA GLU A 270 2.08 -3.27 21.61
C GLU A 270 0.61 -2.99 21.28
N ASP A 271 0.14 -1.76 21.49
CA ASP A 271 -1.21 -1.32 21.14
C ASP A 271 -1.50 -1.59 19.66
N THR A 272 -0.59 -1.16 18.79
CA THR A 272 -0.74 -1.32 17.33
C THR A 272 -0.72 -2.80 16.93
N ARG A 273 0.15 -3.62 17.53
CA ARG A 273 0.17 -5.08 17.28
C ARG A 273 -1.15 -5.72 17.67
N LEU A 274 -1.70 -5.35 18.83
CA LEU A 274 -2.99 -5.86 19.29
C LEU A 274 -4.10 -5.53 18.28
N LEU A 275 -4.23 -4.26 17.88
CA LEU A 275 -5.23 -3.87 16.88
C LEU A 275 -5.05 -4.62 15.54
N CYS A 276 -3.82 -4.68 15.02
CA CYS A 276 -3.53 -5.39 13.78
C CYS A 276 -3.87 -6.88 13.87
N ASN A 277 -3.59 -7.52 15.01
CA ASN A 277 -3.90 -8.94 15.22
C ASN A 277 -5.40 -9.17 15.28
N VAL A 278 -6.16 -8.34 16.00
CA VAL A 278 -7.63 -8.41 16.02
C VAL A 278 -8.20 -8.25 14.61
N TYR A 279 -7.73 -7.24 13.88
CA TYR A 279 -8.13 -7.00 12.49
C TYR A 279 -7.88 -8.22 11.59
N ARG A 280 -6.68 -8.81 11.65
CA ARG A 280 -6.33 -10.02 10.89
C ARG A 280 -7.25 -11.18 11.20
N GLN A 281 -7.59 -11.42 12.47
CA GLN A 281 -8.47 -12.51 12.87
C GLN A 281 -9.91 -12.30 12.38
N LEU A 282 -10.41 -11.06 12.46
CA LEU A 282 -11.73 -10.71 11.91
C LEU A 282 -11.79 -10.96 10.40
N LYS A 283 -10.82 -10.41 9.66
CA LYS A 283 -10.77 -10.53 8.20
C LYS A 283 -10.43 -11.93 7.70
N ALA A 284 -9.70 -12.73 8.46
CA ALA A 284 -9.44 -14.13 8.12
C ALA A 284 -10.72 -14.95 7.97
N LYS A 285 -11.78 -14.63 8.73
CA LYS A 285 -13.10 -15.30 8.61
C LYS A 285 -13.82 -14.93 7.31
N GLU A 286 -13.63 -13.70 6.82
CA GLU A 286 -14.24 -13.20 5.58
C GLU A 286 -13.43 -13.61 4.33
N CYS A 287 -12.12 -13.84 4.48
CA CYS A 287 -11.17 -14.02 3.38
C CYS A 287 -10.20 -15.20 3.59
N PRO A 288 -10.67 -16.45 3.80
CA PRO A 288 -9.79 -17.56 4.18
C PRO A 288 -8.88 -18.08 3.05
N THR A 289 -9.22 -17.82 1.79
CA THR A 289 -8.68 -18.59 0.66
C THR A 289 -7.41 -18.02 0.03
N LEU A 290 -7.17 -16.72 0.09
CA LEU A 290 -6.16 -16.08 -0.76
C LEU A 290 -4.94 -15.65 0.05
N LYS A 291 -3.91 -16.49 0.07
CA LYS A 291 -2.64 -16.28 0.79
C LYS A 291 -1.54 -15.78 -0.16
N TYR A 292 -0.52 -15.16 0.41
CA TYR A 292 0.70 -14.86 -0.35
C TYR A 292 1.43 -16.15 -0.76
N SER A 293 1.90 -16.17 -2.00
CA SER A 293 2.96 -17.06 -2.47
C SER A 293 4.30 -16.33 -2.54
N SER A 294 5.41 -17.06 -2.70
CA SER A 294 6.73 -16.44 -2.81
C SER A 294 7.02 -15.91 -4.22
N ILE A 295 7.88 -14.90 -4.34
CA ILE A 295 8.39 -14.42 -5.64
C ILE A 295 9.07 -15.54 -6.42
N GLU A 296 9.74 -16.49 -5.75
CA GLU A 296 10.35 -17.66 -6.39
C GLU A 296 9.29 -18.54 -7.07
N THR A 297 8.12 -18.68 -6.47
CA THR A 297 6.98 -19.41 -7.04
C THR A 297 6.48 -18.69 -8.31
N LEU A 298 6.38 -17.36 -8.28
CA LEU A 298 6.05 -16.54 -9.45
C LEU A 298 7.10 -16.68 -10.56
N VAL A 299 8.38 -16.60 -10.23
CA VAL A 299 9.47 -16.77 -11.20
C VAL A 299 9.43 -18.16 -11.83
N LYS A 300 9.20 -19.22 -11.03
CA LYS A 300 9.08 -20.60 -11.53
C LYS A 300 7.91 -20.75 -12.50
N LYS A 301 6.76 -20.12 -12.20
CA LYS A 301 5.57 -20.09 -13.07
C LYS A 301 5.92 -19.61 -14.48
N TYR A 302 6.69 -18.54 -14.62
CA TYR A 302 7.04 -17.98 -15.93
C TYR A 302 8.28 -18.60 -16.58
N ARG A 303 9.27 -19.05 -15.80
CA ARG A 303 10.52 -19.63 -16.32
C ARG A 303 10.28 -20.91 -17.16
N GLY A 304 9.25 -21.69 -16.84
CA GLY A 304 8.87 -22.88 -17.60
C GLY A 304 8.12 -22.63 -18.90
N THR A 305 7.87 -21.37 -19.25
CA THR A 305 6.95 -21.00 -20.35
C THR A 305 7.64 -20.09 -21.38
N ASN A 306 7.05 -20.00 -22.58
CA ASN A 306 7.41 -19.00 -23.60
C ASN A 306 6.67 -17.67 -23.41
N THR A 307 5.88 -17.56 -22.34
CA THR A 307 5.10 -16.38 -22.00
C THR A 307 6.01 -15.26 -21.53
N LYS A 308 5.79 -14.05 -22.05
CA LYS A 308 6.47 -12.82 -21.64
C LYS A 308 5.48 -11.92 -20.90
N PRO A 309 5.41 -11.96 -19.57
CA PRO A 309 4.45 -11.16 -18.85
C PRO A 309 4.76 -9.67 -18.97
N LEU A 310 3.71 -8.86 -19.08
CA LEU A 310 3.78 -7.41 -18.91
C LEU A 310 4.09 -7.10 -17.45
N LEU A 311 4.93 -6.08 -17.21
CA LEU A 311 5.29 -5.68 -15.85
C LEU A 311 4.82 -4.25 -15.58
N TYR A 312 3.89 -4.07 -14.65
CA TYR A 312 3.45 -2.78 -14.15
C TYR A 312 4.16 -2.48 -12.83
N LEU A 313 4.72 -1.28 -12.69
CA LEU A 313 5.54 -0.88 -11.53
C LEU A 313 4.94 0.35 -10.86
N GLY A 314 4.46 0.18 -9.62
CA GLY A 314 3.96 1.27 -8.78
C GLY A 314 4.77 1.59 -7.53
N GLY A 315 5.56 0.63 -7.07
CA GLY A 315 6.40 0.73 -5.87
C GLY A 315 7.71 -0.01 -6.03
N PRO A 316 8.52 -0.16 -4.95
CA PRO A 316 9.97 -0.22 -5.00
C PRO A 316 10.54 -1.22 -5.99
N PHE A 317 11.61 -0.78 -6.64
CA PHE A 317 12.22 -1.46 -7.78
C PHE A 317 12.94 -2.76 -7.42
N THR A 318 13.07 -3.12 -6.14
CA THR A 318 13.88 -4.27 -5.69
C THR A 318 13.28 -5.60 -6.12
N GLU A 319 12.01 -5.87 -5.81
CA GLU A 319 11.31 -7.10 -6.17
C GLU A 319 11.10 -7.18 -7.69
N ALA A 320 10.75 -6.04 -8.31
CA ALA A 320 10.68 -5.91 -9.75
C ALA A 320 12.01 -6.28 -10.42
N LEU A 321 13.13 -5.74 -9.92
CA LEU A 321 14.47 -6.04 -10.43
C LEU A 321 14.83 -7.51 -10.22
N LYS A 322 14.45 -8.10 -9.08
CA LYS A 322 14.64 -9.53 -8.80
C LYS A 322 13.90 -10.39 -9.84
N ILE A 323 12.63 -10.08 -10.13
CA ILE A 323 11.83 -10.77 -11.15
C ILE A 323 12.47 -10.59 -12.54
N VAL A 324 12.79 -9.36 -12.93
CA VAL A 324 13.42 -9.04 -14.22
C VAL A 324 14.72 -9.81 -14.40
N LYS A 325 15.62 -9.79 -13.40
CA LYS A 325 16.90 -10.53 -13.44
C LYS A 325 16.67 -12.04 -13.54
N ALA A 326 15.72 -12.57 -12.77
CA ALA A 326 15.46 -14.01 -12.74
C ALA A 326 14.79 -14.55 -14.02
N LEU A 327 14.11 -13.69 -14.78
CA LEU A 327 13.49 -14.00 -16.07
C LEU A 327 14.37 -13.64 -17.28
N LYS A 328 15.36 -12.75 -17.12
CA LYS A 328 16.45 -12.54 -18.09
C LYS A 328 17.44 -13.71 -18.03
N GLY A 329 17.05 -14.85 -18.61
CA GLY A 329 17.93 -16.01 -18.73
C GLY A 329 19.11 -15.77 -19.68
N PRO A 330 20.28 -16.37 -19.45
CA PRO A 330 21.52 -16.11 -20.22
C PRO A 330 21.50 -16.58 -21.68
N ARG A 331 20.48 -17.34 -22.12
CA ARG A 331 20.47 -17.99 -23.45
C ARG A 331 19.21 -17.78 -24.30
N MET A 332 18.21 -17.03 -23.83
CA MET A 332 16.85 -17.01 -24.45
C MET A 332 16.27 -15.60 -24.69
N GLY A 333 17.09 -14.55 -24.59
CA GLY A 333 16.62 -13.16 -24.68
C GLY A 333 15.71 -12.74 -23.51
N PRO A 334 15.17 -11.52 -23.51
CA PRO A 334 14.26 -11.07 -22.47
C PRO A 334 12.97 -11.88 -22.49
N ARG A 335 12.70 -12.61 -21.38
CA ARG A 335 11.41 -13.29 -21.13
C ARG A 335 10.43 -12.45 -20.33
N ILE A 336 10.65 -11.14 -20.32
CA ILE A 336 9.71 -10.17 -19.79
C ILE A 336 9.21 -9.32 -20.95
N GLY A 337 7.91 -9.01 -20.92
CA GLY A 337 7.30 -8.08 -21.85
C GLY A 337 7.69 -6.64 -21.52
N PRO A 338 6.99 -5.66 -22.13
CA PRO A 338 7.12 -4.26 -21.76
C PRO A 338 7.00 -4.01 -20.26
N ILE A 339 7.81 -3.08 -19.76
CA ILE A 339 7.78 -2.59 -18.38
C ILE A 339 7.11 -1.21 -18.40
N ILE A 340 6.12 -1.03 -17.54
CA ILE A 340 5.22 0.12 -17.51
C ILE A 340 5.33 0.72 -16.12
N ALA A 341 5.98 1.88 -16.01
CA ALA A 341 5.97 2.63 -14.77
C ALA A 341 4.62 3.33 -14.61
N MET A 342 4.02 3.17 -13.44
CA MET A 342 2.79 3.85 -13.05
C MET A 342 3.12 4.76 -11.87
N ALA A 343 2.83 6.05 -12.01
CA ALA A 343 2.90 6.97 -10.88
C ALA A 343 1.57 6.92 -10.12
N GLY A 344 1.62 7.00 -8.79
CA GLY A 344 0.44 7.27 -7.98
C GLY A 344 -0.24 8.54 -8.49
N ALA A 345 -1.54 8.47 -8.76
CA ALA A 345 -2.28 9.61 -9.27
C ALA A 345 -2.40 10.67 -8.16
N THR A 346 -1.50 11.65 -8.12
CA THR A 346 -1.87 12.97 -7.62
C THR A 346 -3.07 13.40 -8.45
N HIS A 347 -4.20 13.64 -7.80
CA HIS A 347 -5.41 14.08 -8.47
C HIS A 347 -5.19 15.49 -9.04
N GLY A 348 -4.56 15.56 -10.22
CA GLY A 348 -4.59 16.73 -11.08
C GLY A 348 -5.80 16.62 -11.97
N ASN A 349 -6.96 17.09 -11.48
CA ASN A 349 -8.03 17.57 -12.35
C ASN A 349 -8.89 18.58 -11.60
N ARG A 350 -8.45 19.84 -11.62
CA ARG A 350 -9.37 20.98 -11.50
C ARG A 350 -9.72 21.60 -12.86
N ASP A 351 -9.05 21.21 -13.96
CA ASP A 351 -9.18 21.94 -15.24
C ASP A 351 -9.77 21.12 -16.40
N ALA A 352 -10.53 20.05 -16.11
CA ALA A 352 -11.31 19.33 -17.14
C ALA A 352 -12.82 19.60 -17.05
N ALA A 353 -13.25 20.56 -16.24
CA ALA A 353 -14.64 20.98 -16.09
C ALA A 353 -14.85 22.39 -16.68
N ASP A 354 -14.37 22.62 -17.90
CA ASP A 354 -14.87 23.67 -18.79
C ASP A 354 -14.84 23.12 -20.21
N GLY A 355 -15.82 22.25 -20.48
CA GLY A 355 -16.04 21.58 -21.74
C GLY A 355 -17.51 21.23 -21.85
N THR A 356 -18.30 22.26 -22.13
CA THR A 356 -19.73 22.24 -22.47
C THR A 356 -20.19 20.98 -23.21
N GLY A 357 -21.27 20.34 -22.75
CA GLY A 357 -22.11 19.51 -23.61
C GLY A 357 -22.74 18.26 -22.96
N GLU A 358 -23.97 18.44 -22.49
CA GLU A 358 -25.10 17.48 -22.52
C GLU A 358 -24.96 16.08 -21.87
N GLY A 359 -25.80 15.83 -20.85
CA GLY A 359 -26.20 14.45 -20.53
C GLY A 359 -26.63 14.14 -19.09
N ASP A 360 -27.44 14.99 -18.45
CA ASP A 360 -28.15 14.59 -17.22
C ASP A 360 -29.07 13.39 -17.50
N ARG A 361 -28.78 12.24 -16.88
CA ARG A 361 -29.80 11.23 -16.56
C ARG A 361 -29.58 10.69 -15.15
N PRO A 362 -30.57 10.79 -14.25
CA PRO A 362 -30.48 10.19 -12.93
C PRO A 362 -30.62 8.66 -13.02
N TYR A 363 -29.89 7.96 -12.14
CA TYR A 363 -29.99 6.52 -11.93
C TYR A 363 -31.40 6.13 -11.47
N PRO A 364 -31.98 5.01 -11.97
CA PRO A 364 -33.22 4.48 -11.41
C PRO A 364 -32.95 3.84 -10.03
N PRO A 365 -33.91 3.92 -9.09
CA PRO A 365 -33.80 3.22 -7.81
C PRO A 365 -33.88 1.70 -8.02
N PRO A 366 -33.27 0.89 -7.13
CA PRO A 366 -33.37 -0.55 -7.19
C PRO A 366 -34.77 -1.02 -6.81
N ASP A 367 -35.42 -1.73 -7.72
CA ASP A 367 -36.66 -2.45 -7.48
C ASP A 367 -36.46 -3.58 -6.44
N GLY A 368 -37.44 -3.70 -5.54
CA GLY A 368 -37.82 -4.99 -4.97
C GLY A 368 -37.75 -5.14 -3.44
N VAL A 369 -38.75 -4.62 -2.74
CA VAL A 369 -39.34 -5.30 -1.58
C VAL A 369 -40.86 -5.29 -1.80
N ARG A 370 -41.44 -6.49 -1.94
CA ARG A 370 -42.88 -6.71 -1.78
C ARG A 370 -43.17 -6.98 -0.32
#